data_AF-A0A2D6XDR3-F1
#
_entry.id   AF-A0A2D6XDR3-F1
#
_cell.length_a   1.000
_cell.length_b   1.000
_cell.length_c   1.000
_cell.angle_alpha   90.00
_cell.angle_beta   90.00
_cell.angle_gamma   90.00
#
_symmetry.space_group_name_H-M   'P 1'
#
loop_
_entity.id
_entity.type
_entity.pdbx_description
1 polymer ?
#
loop_
_entity_poly.entity_id
_entity_poly.type
_entity_poly.pdbx_seq_one_letter_code
_entity_poly.pdbx_strand_id
1 'polypeptide(L)'
;MSLIDQATAGSPHKLRMSETAGKKVGPPKIIRTTEFMSLIRGVLDENLIDKKTRKEWKNYRTRLKKAHWPLEGLTNKIDAKLWKHMCSGVLKAMVKNIRNSQPNGEWRLGEYEIDIRPNPNGDESIILACKWIDANNAQDLRYHNGVPAVDVNINMADANRELIEVLTKKKDSSNDDELKDLMKQFISVMAGNAIEKKSIDQKAEEQKAEESIDEIAEAFEG
;
A
#
# COMPACT_ATOMS: atom_id res chain seq x y z
N MET A 1 31.81 -42.29 -21.89
CA MET A 1 31.97 -41.14 -22.80
C MET A 1 30.63 -40.46 -22.91
N SER A 2 30.57 -39.15 -22.68
CA SER A 2 29.33 -38.39 -22.54
C SER A 2 28.84 -37.85 -23.89
N LEU A 3 27.53 -37.76 -24.08
CA LEU A 3 26.90 -37.09 -25.24
C LEU A 3 27.28 -35.60 -25.35
N ILE A 4 27.72 -35.01 -24.23
CA ILE A 4 28.23 -33.62 -24.13
C ILE A 4 29.57 -33.47 -24.88
N ASP A 5 30.39 -34.53 -24.89
CA ASP A 5 31.72 -34.53 -25.51
C ASP A 5 31.63 -34.71 -27.03
N GLN A 6 30.50 -35.22 -27.53
CA GLN A 6 30.24 -35.38 -28.98
C GLN A 6 29.63 -34.11 -29.60
N ALA A 7 28.99 -33.25 -28.79
CA ALA A 7 28.38 -31.99 -29.25
C ALA A 7 29.36 -30.82 -29.36
N THR A 8 30.57 -30.95 -28.82
CA THR A 8 31.57 -29.86 -28.72
C THR A 8 32.51 -29.76 -29.94
N ALA A 9 32.39 -30.65 -30.92
CA ALA A 9 33.18 -30.61 -32.15
C ALA A 9 32.47 -29.81 -33.26
N GLY A 10 32.49 -28.48 -33.17
CA GLY A 10 32.23 -27.62 -34.34
C GLY A 10 31.51 -26.31 -34.08
N SER A 11 32.26 -25.26 -33.71
CA SER A 11 32.31 -23.97 -34.43
C SER A 11 33.02 -22.89 -33.59
N PRO A 12 33.95 -22.11 -34.18
CA PRO A 12 34.72 -21.09 -33.47
C PRO A 12 34.00 -19.74 -33.54
N HIS A 13 33.31 -19.34 -32.48
CA HIS A 13 32.81 -17.96 -32.35
C HIS A 13 33.52 -17.21 -31.22
N LYS A 14 34.49 -16.43 -31.69
CA LYS A 14 35.32 -15.38 -31.08
C LYS A 14 34.79 -14.78 -29.78
N LEU A 15 35.59 -14.95 -28.71
CA LEU A 15 35.74 -13.95 -27.65
C LEU A 15 36.09 -12.60 -28.28
N ARG A 16 35.13 -11.68 -28.39
CA ARG A 16 35.41 -10.27 -28.62
C ARG A 16 35.62 -9.60 -27.26
N MET A 17 36.86 -9.61 -26.81
CA MET A 17 37.40 -8.56 -25.95
C MET A 17 37.93 -7.46 -26.86
N SER A 18 37.47 -6.23 -26.63
CA SER A 18 38.22 -5.00 -26.93
C SER A 18 37.77 -4.01 -25.87
N GLU A 19 38.51 -3.89 -24.77
CA GLU A 19 39.48 -2.81 -24.62
C GLU A 19 38.92 -1.46 -25.07
N THR A 20 38.45 -0.70 -24.08
CA THR A 20 38.55 0.75 -24.13
C THR A 20 39.38 1.15 -22.91
N ALA A 21 40.68 1.36 -23.13
CA ALA A 21 41.54 2.02 -22.17
C ALA A 21 41.14 3.51 -22.10
N GLY A 22 40.73 3.95 -20.91
CA GLY A 22 40.56 5.37 -20.58
C GLY A 22 39.22 5.70 -19.91
N LYS A 23 39.32 6.14 -18.65
CA LYS A 23 38.30 6.80 -17.79
C LYS A 23 37.48 5.88 -16.88
N LYS A 24 37.79 6.02 -15.58
CA LYS A 24 37.06 5.55 -14.38
C LYS A 24 36.41 4.18 -14.55
N VAL A 25 37.10 3.13 -14.10
CA VAL A 25 36.51 1.80 -13.92
C VAL A 25 35.28 1.97 -13.02
N GLY A 26 34.11 2.02 -13.65
CA GLY A 26 32.84 2.06 -12.93
C GLY A 26 32.70 0.79 -12.10
N PRO A 27 31.78 0.78 -11.12
CA PRO A 27 31.50 -0.45 -10.39
C PRO A 27 31.19 -1.61 -11.35
N PRO A 28 31.62 -2.84 -11.02
CA PRO A 28 31.41 -3.99 -11.88
C PRO A 28 29.93 -4.17 -12.19
N LYS A 29 29.64 -4.40 -13.48
CA LYS A 29 28.28 -4.62 -13.96
C LYS A 29 27.86 -6.06 -13.71
N ILE A 30 26.58 -6.26 -13.44
CA ILE A 30 26.01 -7.58 -13.20
C ILE A 30 25.91 -8.31 -14.54
N ILE A 31 26.50 -9.49 -14.59
CA ILE A 31 26.53 -10.36 -15.78
C ILE A 31 25.60 -11.56 -15.60
N ARG A 32 25.46 -12.06 -14.35
CA ARG A 32 24.72 -13.29 -14.06
C ARG A 32 23.35 -13.00 -13.49
N THR A 33 22.33 -13.67 -14.00
CA THR A 33 20.94 -13.49 -13.54
C THR A 33 20.74 -13.88 -12.09
N THR A 34 21.49 -14.87 -11.60
CA THR A 34 21.48 -15.29 -10.19
C THR A 34 21.86 -14.16 -9.24
N GLU A 35 22.73 -13.24 -9.67
CA GLU A 35 23.17 -12.10 -8.87
C GLU A 35 22.04 -11.07 -8.73
N PHE A 36 21.29 -10.79 -9.81
CA PHE A 36 20.09 -9.96 -9.72
C PHE A 36 19.10 -10.51 -8.71
N MET A 37 18.84 -11.82 -8.76
CA MET A 37 17.91 -12.52 -7.85
C MET A 37 18.39 -12.51 -6.39
N SER A 38 19.69 -12.68 -6.16
CA SER A 38 20.24 -12.62 -4.80
C SER A 38 20.14 -11.21 -4.20
N LEU A 39 20.47 -10.18 -5.00
CA LEU A 39 20.47 -8.79 -4.53
C LEU A 39 19.06 -8.30 -4.22
N ILE A 40 18.09 -8.62 -5.09
CA ILE A 40 16.69 -8.23 -4.86
C ILE A 40 16.11 -8.95 -3.63
N ARG A 41 16.45 -10.23 -3.39
CA ARG A 41 16.06 -10.96 -2.17
C ARG A 41 16.59 -10.26 -0.93
N GLY A 42 17.86 -9.86 -0.92
CA GLY A 42 18.43 -9.10 0.21
C GLY A 42 17.65 -7.82 0.53
N VAL A 43 17.27 -7.03 -0.49
CA VAL A 43 16.44 -5.82 -0.27
C VAL A 43 15.05 -6.16 0.26
N LEU A 44 14.44 -7.24 -0.22
CA LEU A 44 13.10 -7.64 0.19
C LEU A 44 13.08 -8.20 1.61
N ASP A 45 14.05 -9.03 1.97
CA ASP A 45 14.21 -9.60 3.31
C ASP A 45 14.40 -8.51 4.37
N GLU A 46 15.14 -7.44 4.05
CA GLU A 46 15.27 -6.26 4.93
C GLU A 46 13.95 -5.53 5.18
N ASN A 47 12.97 -5.64 4.28
CA ASN A 47 11.68 -4.95 4.36
C ASN A 47 10.53 -5.89 4.78
N LEU A 48 10.80 -7.18 4.88
CA LEU A 48 9.82 -8.23 5.13
C LEU A 48 9.42 -8.24 6.61
N ILE A 49 8.12 -8.37 6.88
CA ILE A 49 7.65 -8.57 8.25
C ILE A 49 8.04 -9.95 8.79
N ASP A 50 8.24 -10.00 10.11
CA ASP A 50 8.56 -11.22 10.84
C ASP A 50 7.48 -12.29 10.68
N LYS A 51 7.90 -13.55 10.77
CA LYS A 51 7.01 -14.72 10.67
C LYS A 51 5.92 -14.72 11.76
N LYS A 52 6.18 -14.16 12.94
CA LYS A 52 5.22 -14.06 14.05
C LYS A 52 4.10 -13.08 13.68
N THR A 53 4.48 -11.85 13.37
CA THR A 53 3.59 -10.77 12.92
C THR A 53 2.76 -11.18 11.70
N ARG A 54 3.35 -11.91 10.76
CA ARG A 54 2.61 -12.44 9.59
C ARG A 54 1.50 -13.43 9.98
N LYS A 55 1.70 -14.25 11.00
CA LYS A 55 0.68 -15.19 11.49
C LYS A 55 -0.46 -14.45 12.18
N GLU A 56 -0.13 -13.44 12.98
CA GLU A 56 -1.11 -12.58 13.65
C GLU A 56 -1.97 -11.82 12.62
N TRP A 57 -1.35 -11.29 11.57
CA TRP A 57 -2.02 -10.49 10.55
C TRP A 57 -2.58 -11.32 9.38
N LYS A 58 -2.82 -12.63 9.56
CA LYS A 58 -3.26 -13.53 8.48
C LYS A 58 -4.56 -13.07 7.81
N ASN A 59 -5.47 -12.48 8.59
CA ASN A 59 -6.79 -12.02 8.13
C ASN A 59 -6.83 -10.51 7.90
N TYR A 60 -5.68 -9.83 7.95
CA TYR A 60 -5.65 -8.39 7.74
C TYR A 60 -5.85 -8.07 6.26
N ARG A 61 -6.30 -6.85 5.99
CA ARG A 61 -6.41 -6.35 4.62
C ARG A 61 -5.08 -6.49 3.87
N THR A 62 -5.16 -6.97 2.63
CA THR A 62 -3.98 -7.15 1.76
C THR A 62 -4.12 -6.49 0.39
N ARG A 63 -2.98 -6.19 -0.24
CA ARG A 63 -2.88 -5.68 -1.60
C ARG A 63 -1.70 -6.32 -2.34
N LEU A 64 -1.95 -6.81 -3.54
CA LEU A 64 -0.92 -7.40 -4.40
C LEU A 64 -0.41 -6.35 -5.40
N LYS A 65 0.92 -6.27 -5.54
CA LYS A 65 1.57 -5.44 -6.55
C LYS A 65 2.64 -6.25 -7.28
N LYS A 66 2.86 -5.91 -8.55
CA LYS A 66 3.86 -6.56 -9.39
C LYS A 66 4.79 -5.55 -10.05
N ALA A 67 6.02 -5.94 -10.28
CA ALA A 67 6.99 -5.23 -11.10
C ALA A 67 7.67 -6.21 -12.05
N HIS A 68 8.12 -5.69 -13.19
CA HIS A 68 8.76 -6.46 -14.23
C HIS A 68 9.98 -5.69 -14.73
N TRP A 69 11.06 -6.41 -15.01
CA TRP A 69 12.25 -5.84 -15.65
C TRP A 69 12.78 -6.79 -16.74
N PRO A 70 12.89 -6.31 -17.99
CA PRO A 70 13.45 -7.12 -19.08
C PRO A 70 14.94 -7.37 -18.87
N LEU A 71 15.37 -8.64 -18.94
CA LEU A 71 16.77 -9.01 -18.69
C LEU A 71 17.73 -8.40 -19.69
N GLU A 72 17.31 -8.22 -20.94
CA GLU A 72 18.07 -7.53 -21.99
C GLU A 72 18.40 -6.07 -21.59
N GLY A 73 17.49 -5.43 -20.86
CA GLY A 73 17.66 -4.06 -20.37
C GLY A 73 18.57 -3.95 -19.14
N LEU A 74 18.82 -5.05 -18.43
CA LEU A 74 19.54 -5.06 -17.16
C LEU A 74 20.98 -5.58 -17.30
N THR A 75 21.15 -6.72 -17.98
CA THR A 75 22.40 -7.47 -18.04
C THR A 75 23.52 -6.65 -18.69
N ASN A 76 24.71 -6.63 -18.09
CA ASN A 76 25.87 -5.83 -18.50
C ASN A 76 25.67 -4.30 -18.50
N LYS A 77 24.49 -3.79 -18.17
CA LYS A 77 24.17 -2.35 -18.16
C LYS A 77 24.16 -1.76 -16.75
N ILE A 78 23.80 -2.59 -15.76
CA ILE A 78 23.53 -2.15 -14.39
C ILE A 78 24.54 -2.76 -13.42
N ASP A 79 24.97 -1.98 -12.43
CA ASP A 79 25.78 -2.46 -11.30
C ASP A 79 24.91 -2.79 -10.08
N ALA A 80 25.49 -3.52 -9.12
CA ALA A 80 24.79 -3.95 -7.91
C ALA A 80 24.19 -2.81 -7.09
N LYS A 81 24.86 -1.66 -7.02
CA LYS A 81 24.38 -0.51 -6.25
C LYS A 81 23.14 0.10 -6.89
N LEU A 82 23.20 0.32 -8.21
CA LEU A 82 22.06 0.83 -8.97
C LEU A 82 20.89 -0.15 -8.93
N TRP A 83 21.15 -1.46 -9.05
CA TRP A 83 20.11 -2.47 -8.96
C TRP A 83 19.39 -2.47 -7.61
N LYS A 84 20.13 -2.44 -6.49
CA LYS A 84 19.53 -2.31 -5.15
C LYS A 84 18.68 -1.05 -5.04
N HIS A 85 19.18 0.08 -5.54
CA HIS A 85 18.44 1.34 -5.54
C HIS A 85 17.14 1.26 -6.34
N MET A 86 17.16 0.63 -7.52
CA MET A 86 15.96 0.39 -8.33
C MET A 86 14.94 -0.48 -7.59
N CYS A 87 15.38 -1.56 -6.93
CA CYS A 87 14.52 -2.44 -6.14
C CYS A 87 13.84 -1.67 -5.00
N SER A 88 14.62 -0.91 -4.20
CA SER A 88 14.07 -0.09 -3.11
C SER A 88 13.12 1.01 -3.63
N GLY A 89 13.43 1.62 -4.78
CA GLY A 89 12.57 2.61 -5.42
C GLY A 89 11.22 2.01 -5.84
N VAL A 90 11.23 0.80 -6.38
CA VAL A 90 10.00 0.08 -6.76
C VAL A 90 9.16 -0.28 -5.55
N LEU A 91 9.75 -0.73 -4.43
CA LEU A 91 8.99 -0.98 -3.20
C LEU A 91 8.28 0.29 -2.70
N LYS A 92 8.99 1.43 -2.68
CA LYS A 92 8.40 2.73 -2.31
C LYS A 92 7.26 3.13 -3.26
N ALA A 93 7.45 2.91 -4.56
CA ALA A 93 6.42 3.20 -5.56
C ALA A 93 5.18 2.31 -5.40
N MET A 94 5.35 1.03 -5.08
CA MET A 94 4.25 0.10 -4.78
C MET A 94 3.44 0.58 -3.58
N VAL A 95 4.10 0.92 -2.47
CA VAL A 95 3.43 1.45 -1.27
C VAL A 95 2.70 2.75 -1.58
N LYS A 96 3.34 3.68 -2.30
CA LYS A 96 2.72 4.94 -2.72
C LYS A 96 1.44 4.67 -3.54
N ASN A 97 1.50 3.75 -4.50
CA ASN A 97 0.34 3.40 -5.32
C ASN A 97 -0.80 2.80 -4.48
N ILE A 98 -0.48 2.00 -3.47
CA ILE A 98 -1.49 1.48 -2.55
C ILE A 98 -2.09 2.61 -1.69
N ARG A 99 -1.26 3.51 -1.15
CA ARG A 99 -1.72 4.65 -0.36
C ARG A 99 -2.60 5.62 -1.14
N ASN A 100 -2.40 5.73 -2.45
CA ASN A 100 -3.29 6.55 -3.30
C ASN A 100 -4.73 6.02 -3.32
N SER A 101 -4.94 4.70 -3.21
CA SER A 101 -6.27 4.11 -3.19
C SER A 101 -6.76 3.77 -1.79
N GLN A 102 -5.88 3.60 -0.82
CA GLN A 102 -6.20 3.28 0.57
C GLN A 102 -5.23 4.03 1.52
N PRO A 103 -5.43 5.35 1.69
CA PRO A 103 -4.55 6.20 2.50
C PRO A 103 -4.63 5.90 4.00
N ASN A 104 -5.70 5.26 4.47
CA ASN A 104 -5.93 4.93 5.88
C ASN A 104 -5.13 3.72 6.39
N GLY A 105 -4.36 3.05 5.52
CA GLY A 105 -3.60 1.85 5.87
C GLY A 105 -2.11 2.10 6.08
N GLU A 106 -1.51 1.34 7.00
CA GLU A 106 -0.08 1.23 7.16
C GLU A 106 0.45 -0.04 6.49
N TRP A 107 0.91 0.11 5.25
CA TRP A 107 1.27 -1.01 4.39
C TRP A 107 2.68 -1.53 4.65
N ARG A 108 2.79 -2.80 5.05
CA ARG A 108 4.04 -3.52 5.29
C ARG A 108 4.17 -4.72 4.34
N LEU A 109 5.39 -5.08 3.97
CA LEU A 109 5.63 -6.19 3.04
C LEU A 109 5.42 -7.51 3.78
N GLY A 110 4.38 -8.24 3.39
CA GLY A 110 4.00 -9.51 3.98
C GLY A 110 4.72 -10.68 3.34
N GLU A 111 4.54 -10.85 2.04
CA GLU A 111 5.09 -11.96 1.27
C GLU A 111 5.60 -11.44 -0.08
N TYR A 112 6.58 -12.12 -0.65
CA TYR A 112 7.03 -11.83 -2.00
C TYR A 112 7.39 -13.12 -2.73
N GLU A 113 7.33 -13.04 -4.05
CA GLU A 113 7.81 -14.06 -4.96
C GLU A 113 8.61 -13.38 -6.07
N ILE A 114 9.72 -14.00 -6.46
CA ILE A 114 10.58 -13.51 -7.53
C ILE A 114 10.92 -14.66 -8.42
N ASP A 115 10.70 -14.47 -9.71
CA ASP A 115 10.96 -15.49 -10.71
C ASP A 115 11.43 -14.85 -12.02
N ILE A 116 12.04 -15.64 -12.88
CA ILE A 116 12.40 -15.24 -14.23
C ILE A 116 11.44 -15.96 -15.18
N ARG A 117 10.64 -15.19 -15.90
CA ARG A 117 9.69 -15.75 -16.86
C ARG A 117 9.77 -15.00 -18.19
N PRO A 118 9.47 -15.69 -19.30
CA PRO A 118 9.28 -15.02 -20.57
C PRO A 118 8.06 -14.09 -20.49
N ASN A 119 8.22 -12.87 -20.98
CA ASN A 119 7.12 -11.95 -21.21
C ASN A 119 6.27 -12.43 -22.39
N PRO A 120 5.06 -11.85 -22.59
CA PRO A 120 4.24 -12.13 -23.78
C PRO A 120 4.97 -11.94 -25.11
N ASN A 121 6.03 -11.12 -25.14
CA ASN A 121 6.84 -10.84 -26.32
C ASN A 121 7.97 -11.89 -26.54
N GLY A 122 8.10 -12.88 -25.66
CA GLY A 122 9.15 -13.91 -25.72
C GLY A 122 10.42 -13.60 -24.92
N ASP A 123 10.63 -12.34 -24.51
CA ASP A 123 11.84 -11.93 -23.78
C ASP A 123 11.80 -12.33 -22.31
N GLU A 124 12.91 -12.85 -21.79
CA GLU A 124 13.04 -13.16 -20.36
C GLU A 124 13.03 -11.90 -19.51
N SER A 125 12.26 -11.93 -18.42
CA SER A 125 12.14 -10.83 -17.47
C SER A 125 12.15 -11.30 -16.04
N ILE A 126 12.73 -10.50 -15.16
CA ILE A 126 12.59 -10.65 -13.72
C ILE A 126 11.22 -10.13 -13.35
N ILE A 127 10.40 -10.99 -12.74
CA ILE A 127 9.09 -10.65 -12.22
C ILE A 127 9.17 -10.67 -10.70
N LEU A 128 8.75 -9.56 -10.08
CA LEU A 128 8.56 -9.44 -8.65
C LEU A 128 7.08 -9.30 -8.35
N ALA A 129 6.55 -10.17 -7.51
CA ALA A 129 5.24 -10.03 -6.90
C ALA A 129 5.40 -9.78 -5.40
N CYS A 130 4.75 -8.74 -4.89
CA CYS A 130 4.76 -8.36 -3.48
C CYS A 130 3.33 -8.29 -2.95
N LYS A 131 3.06 -9.02 -1.88
CA LYS A 131 1.83 -8.93 -1.09
C LYS A 131 2.07 -8.03 0.11
N TRP A 132 1.36 -6.92 0.13
CA TRP A 132 1.37 -5.94 1.20
C TRP A 132 0.21 -6.21 2.16
N ILE A 133 0.47 -6.07 3.45
CA ILE A 133 -0.51 -6.24 4.53
C ILE A 133 -0.64 -4.90 5.24
N ASP A 134 -1.88 -4.50 5.52
CA ASP A 134 -2.17 -3.29 6.29
C ASP A 134 -2.08 -3.58 7.78
N ALA A 135 -1.05 -3.03 8.45
CA ALA A 135 -0.82 -3.21 9.88
C ALA A 135 -1.95 -2.62 10.75
N ASN A 136 -2.67 -1.61 10.27
CA ASN A 136 -3.80 -1.00 10.99
C ASN A 136 -5.11 -1.78 10.80
N ASN A 137 -5.13 -2.74 9.88
CA ASN A 137 -6.32 -3.49 9.47
C ASN A 137 -7.58 -2.61 9.31
N ALA A 138 -7.41 -1.42 8.74
CA ALA A 138 -8.50 -0.47 8.62
C ALA A 138 -9.52 -0.96 7.59
N GLN A 139 -10.76 -0.51 7.72
CA GLN A 139 -11.80 -0.81 6.75
C GLN A 139 -11.43 -0.23 5.37
N ASP A 140 -11.78 -0.98 4.32
CA ASP A 140 -11.56 -0.53 2.95
C ASP A 140 -12.39 0.71 2.63
N LEU A 141 -11.71 1.78 2.24
CA LEU A 141 -12.34 2.97 1.71
C LEU A 141 -12.92 2.63 0.34
N ARG A 142 -14.22 2.79 0.21
CA ARG A 142 -14.94 2.74 -1.07
C ARG A 142 -14.89 4.13 -1.67
N TYR A 143 -14.80 4.25 -2.99
CA TYR A 143 -14.80 5.54 -3.68
C TYR A 143 -15.92 5.56 -4.72
N HIS A 144 -16.69 6.64 -4.75
CA HIS A 144 -17.62 6.97 -5.84
C HIS A 144 -17.18 8.31 -6.45
N ASN A 145 -16.94 8.33 -7.77
CA ASN A 145 -16.48 9.52 -8.51
C ASN A 145 -15.24 10.22 -7.91
N GLY A 146 -14.31 9.44 -7.34
CA GLY A 146 -13.06 9.97 -6.76
C GLY A 146 -13.19 10.50 -5.32
N VAL A 147 -14.38 10.45 -4.72
CA VAL A 147 -14.62 10.81 -3.31
C VAL A 147 -14.89 9.54 -2.49
N PRO A 148 -14.42 9.41 -1.24
CA PRO A 148 -14.77 8.29 -0.38
C PRO A 148 -16.29 8.18 -0.24
N ALA A 149 -16.84 7.03 -0.60
CA ALA A 149 -18.22 6.67 -0.36
C ALA A 149 -18.38 6.45 1.14
N VAL A 150 -18.95 7.44 1.82
CA VAL A 150 -19.38 7.31 3.20
C VAL A 150 -20.74 6.63 3.16
N ASP A 151 -20.81 5.35 3.55
CA ASP A 151 -22.09 4.69 3.82
C ASP A 151 -22.67 5.31 5.10
N VAL A 152 -23.38 6.44 4.97
CA VAL A 152 -24.09 7.06 6.08
C VAL A 152 -25.30 6.19 6.38
N ASN A 153 -25.18 5.32 7.38
CA ASN A 153 -26.31 4.59 7.92
C ASN A 153 -27.12 5.56 8.80
N ILE A 154 -28.03 6.31 8.17
CA ILE A 154 -28.96 7.19 8.88
C ILE A 154 -29.95 6.30 9.62
N ASN A 155 -29.81 6.18 10.94
CA ASN A 155 -30.80 5.50 11.77
C ASN A 155 -32.09 6.35 11.77
N MET A 156 -33.02 6.04 10.86
CA MET A 156 -34.29 6.77 10.73
C MET A 156 -35.26 6.52 11.89
N ALA A 157 -34.88 5.70 12.90
CA ALA A 157 -35.72 5.42 14.05
C ALA A 157 -36.07 6.69 14.86
N ASP A 158 -35.16 7.67 14.92
CA ASP A 158 -35.35 8.95 15.61
C ASP A 158 -35.55 10.13 14.64
N ALA A 159 -35.66 9.86 13.33
CA ALA A 159 -35.89 10.90 12.35
C ALA A 159 -37.33 11.42 12.48
N ASN A 160 -37.45 12.67 12.92
CA ASN A 160 -38.71 13.40 13.09
C ASN A 160 -39.70 13.10 11.95
N ARG A 161 -40.89 12.58 12.27
CA ARG A 161 -41.92 12.19 11.29
C ARG A 161 -42.27 13.33 10.31
N GLU A 162 -42.22 14.57 10.75
CA GLU A 162 -42.41 15.76 9.89
C GLU A 162 -41.38 15.86 8.76
N LEU A 163 -40.11 15.49 9.01
CA LEU A 163 -39.04 15.52 8.00
C LEU A 163 -39.26 14.45 6.92
N ILE A 164 -39.79 13.28 7.29
CA ILE A 164 -40.12 12.20 6.35
C ILE A 164 -41.34 12.58 5.50
N GLU A 165 -42.33 13.26 6.07
CA GLU A 165 -43.52 13.73 5.35
C GLU A 165 -43.18 14.85 4.36
N VAL A 166 -42.29 15.78 4.71
CA VAL A 166 -41.84 16.85 3.82
C VAL A 166 -41.02 16.31 2.64
N LEU A 167 -40.17 15.30 2.87
CA LEU A 167 -39.38 14.64 1.82
C LEU A 167 -40.25 13.80 0.87
N THR A 168 -41.30 13.17 1.38
CA THR A 168 -42.22 12.35 0.55
C THR A 168 -43.23 13.20 -0.23
N LYS A 169 -43.70 14.34 0.32
CA LYS A 169 -44.57 15.27 -0.40
C LYS A 169 -43.88 16.05 -1.52
N LYS A 170 -42.57 16.34 -1.42
CA LYS A 170 -41.85 17.18 -2.41
C LYS A 170 -41.17 16.42 -3.54
N LYS A 171 -41.34 15.09 -3.65
CA LYS A 171 -40.89 14.35 -4.86
C LYS A 171 -41.58 14.84 -6.15
N ASP A 172 -42.69 15.58 -6.03
CA ASP A 172 -43.48 16.08 -7.16
C ASP A 172 -43.44 17.61 -7.37
N SER A 173 -42.65 18.39 -6.61
CA SER A 173 -42.56 19.86 -6.82
C SER A 173 -41.13 20.40 -6.78
N SER A 174 -40.57 20.61 -7.97
CA SER A 174 -39.29 21.27 -8.23
C SER A 174 -39.36 22.77 -7.89
N ASN A 175 -38.83 23.19 -6.74
CA ASN A 175 -38.34 24.56 -6.57
C ASN A 175 -37.09 24.56 -5.68
N ASP A 176 -35.98 25.01 -6.25
CA ASP A 176 -34.60 24.74 -5.83
C ASP A 176 -34.10 25.61 -4.67
N ASP A 177 -34.73 26.77 -4.44
CA ASP A 177 -34.21 27.75 -3.48
C ASP A 177 -34.65 27.47 -2.04
N GLU A 178 -35.85 26.92 -1.84
CA GLU A 178 -36.27 26.40 -0.53
C GLU A 178 -35.47 25.15 -0.14
N LEU A 179 -35.08 24.32 -1.11
CA LEU A 179 -34.24 23.14 -0.87
C LEU A 179 -32.85 23.55 -0.39
N LYS A 180 -32.27 24.59 -0.99
CA LYS A 180 -30.96 25.12 -0.57
C LYS A 180 -31.00 25.69 0.84
N ASP A 181 -32.05 26.40 1.23
CA ASP A 181 -32.16 26.93 2.59
C ASP A 181 -32.44 25.84 3.63
N LEU A 182 -33.22 24.81 3.27
CA LEU A 182 -33.42 23.64 4.13
C LEU A 182 -32.13 22.82 4.27
N MET A 183 -31.34 22.69 3.21
CA MET A 183 -30.01 22.05 3.27
C MET A 183 -29.04 22.86 4.13
N LYS A 184 -29.06 24.19 4.09
CA LYS A 184 -28.26 25.02 5.00
C LYS A 184 -28.67 24.82 6.47
N GLN A 185 -29.97 24.75 6.75
CA GLN A 185 -30.45 24.43 8.10
C GLN A 185 -30.02 23.03 8.53
N PHE A 186 -30.09 22.03 7.64
CA PHE A 186 -29.61 20.68 7.91
C PHE A 186 -28.11 20.64 8.22
N ILE A 187 -27.28 21.34 7.42
CA ILE A 187 -25.83 21.47 7.67
C ILE A 187 -25.56 22.15 9.01
N SER A 188 -26.33 23.19 9.38
CA SER A 188 -26.16 23.92 10.63
C SER A 188 -26.51 23.07 11.86
N VAL A 189 -27.59 22.28 11.81
CA VAL A 189 -27.97 21.35 12.88
C VAL A 189 -26.95 20.21 13.01
N MET A 190 -26.48 19.65 11.89
CA MET A 190 -25.44 18.62 11.90
C MET A 190 -24.10 19.15 12.42
N ALA A 191 -23.74 20.40 12.09
CA ALA A 191 -22.56 21.06 12.64
C ALA A 191 -22.68 21.31 14.15
N GLY A 192 -23.85 21.73 14.62
CA GLY A 192 -24.14 21.90 16.06
C GLY A 192 -23.99 20.59 16.84
N ASN A 193 -24.61 19.50 16.35
CA ASN A 193 -24.53 18.18 16.99
C ASN A 193 -23.11 17.59 16.97
N ALA A 194 -22.29 17.93 15.96
CA ALA A 194 -20.88 17.52 15.91
C ALA A 194 -20.01 18.29 16.91
N ILE A 195 -20.36 19.55 17.21
CA ILE A 195 -19.68 20.36 18.23
C ILE A 195 -20.08 19.90 19.64
N GLU A 196 -21.35 19.56 19.86
CA GLU A 196 -21.82 18.99 21.15
C GLU A 196 -21.22 17.61 21.42
N LYS A 197 -21.06 16.74 20.41
CA LYS A 197 -20.35 15.46 20.61
C LYS A 197 -18.89 15.64 21.02
N LYS A 198 -18.17 16.60 20.41
CA LYS A 198 -16.78 16.89 20.78
C LYS A 198 -16.64 17.44 22.20
N SER A 199 -17.60 18.24 22.69
CA SER A 199 -17.56 18.77 24.06
C SER A 199 -17.95 17.72 25.11
N ILE A 200 -18.81 16.76 24.75
CA ILE A 200 -19.14 15.60 25.59
C ILE A 200 -17.94 14.64 25.69
N ASP A 201 -17.26 14.36 24.56
CA ASP A 201 -16.09 13.48 24.54
C ASP A 201 -14.90 14.08 25.32
N GLN A 202 -14.69 15.40 25.26
CA GLN A 202 -13.64 16.08 26.05
C GLN A 202 -13.91 16.04 27.56
N LYS A 203 -15.16 16.21 28.00
CA LYS A 203 -15.51 16.11 29.43
C LYS A 203 -15.37 14.69 29.97
N ALA A 204 -15.63 13.67 29.14
CA ALA A 204 -15.43 12.27 29.52
C ALA A 204 -13.95 11.88 29.62
N GLU A 205 -13.08 12.54 28.85
CA GLU A 205 -11.62 12.33 28.90
C GLU A 205 -10.99 13.01 30.13
N GLU A 206 -11.47 14.19 30.52
CA GLU A 206 -11.05 14.89 31.75
C GLU A 206 -11.46 14.14 33.03
N GLN A 207 -12.69 13.58 33.09
CA GLN A 207 -13.14 12.80 34.25
C GLN A 207 -12.35 11.49 34.44
N LYS A 208 -11.97 10.82 33.34
CA LYS A 208 -11.10 9.63 33.40
C LYS A 208 -9.67 9.95 33.83
N ALA A 209 -9.18 11.15 33.51
CA ALA A 209 -7.86 11.58 33.96
C ALA A 209 -7.85 11.90 35.46
N GLU A 210 -8.91 12.51 35.99
CA GLU A 210 -9.05 12.77 37.43
C GLU A 210 -9.17 11.48 38.26
N GLU A 211 -10.00 10.51 37.85
CA GLU A 211 -10.12 9.21 38.55
C GLU A 211 -8.78 8.44 38.59
N SER A 212 -7.95 8.56 37.55
CA SER A 212 -6.64 7.89 37.49
C SER A 212 -5.58 8.50 38.41
N ILE A 213 -5.74 9.78 38.79
CA ILE A 213 -4.80 10.48 39.68
C ILE A 213 -5.11 10.14 41.15
N ASP A 214 -6.39 10.00 41.51
CA ASP A 214 -6.81 9.61 42.86
C ASP A 214 -6.41 8.15 43.19
N GLU A 215 -6.49 7.21 42.24
CA GLU A 215 -6.00 5.83 42.44
C GLU A 215 -4.48 5.76 42.68
N ILE A 216 -3.70 6.66 42.08
CA ILE A 216 -2.24 6.73 42.27
C ILE A 216 -1.90 7.35 43.63
N ALA A 217 -2.72 8.27 44.13
CA ALA A 217 -2.54 8.89 45.44
C ALA A 217 -2.83 7.90 46.60
N GLU A 218 -3.89 7.09 46.49
CA GLU A 218 -4.19 6.07 47.50
C GLU A 218 -3.13 4.94 47.57
N ALA A 219 -2.44 4.66 46.47
CA ALA A 219 -1.37 3.66 46.44
C ALA A 219 -0.05 4.11 47.12
N PHE A 220 0.09 5.39 47.46
CA PHE A 220 1.29 5.96 48.09
C PHE A 220 1.15 6.21 49.60
N GLU A 221 -0.07 6.18 50.15
CA GLU A 221 -0.34 6.33 51.60
C GLU A 221 -0.64 5.01 52.34
N GLY A 222 -0.52 3.86 51.66
CA GLY A 222 -0.72 2.50 52.21
C GLY A 222 0.56 1.75 52.59
#